data_AF-A0A7W1FWP4-F1
#
_entry.id   AF-A0A7W1FWP4-F1
#
_cell.length_a   1.000
_cell.length_b   1.000
_cell.length_c   1.000
_cell.angle_alpha   90.00
_cell.angle_beta   90.00
_cell.angle_gamma   90.00
#
_symmetry.space_group_name_H-M   'P 1'
#
loop_
_entity.id
_entity.type
_entity.pdbx_description
1 polymer ?
#
loop_
_entity_poly.entity_id
_entity_poly.type
_entity_poly.pdbx_seq_one_letter_code
_entity_poly.pdbx_strand_id
1 'polypeptide(L)'
;AILDHWFGTGGLGLDKNKIKYWSMDNEPDIWNGTHDDVMKTQPTAEAFMQLYFAVAKKARAKYPNIKLTGPVPASEWQWYSWNNSKITVGGKDYVWLEFFIKRIAEEQQASGIRLLDVIDIHSYPNETRDSDIVQLHRIYFDTTYVYPGANGVKTTSPSGWDNTITKEYVFGRCNKWLTQYMGPNHGVTFAVSEYGANNNSANVTAVSYSSILGTFADNSVELFTPWYWYPGMWETMHLYSRYAKTTRVQSVSSQDRYVSAYSSINTVGDSMTVILVNRSLTASKNTTVNLAGFGVTNGSYKTLSINQLPSTETFVSNTTNALKSSTVSVTGNSFTMSLPALSTTAVILKGQLITGINEIPDDVLKATLYPNPVEGENAFIGISNEKLSDLKVELFNMLGEVVYSRIYTGTAGPVIEIPCGIIKQGVYIINLSSANGKKWNSRFVKL
;
A
#
# COMPACT_ATOMS: atom_id res chain seq x y z
N ALA A 1 -18.09 -13.60 -21.53
CA ALA A 1 -17.71 -15.02 -21.60
C ALA A 1 -16.97 -15.43 -20.34
N ILE A 2 -15.68 -15.11 -20.19
CA ILE A 2 -14.88 -15.60 -19.05
C ILE A 2 -15.36 -15.08 -17.68
N LEU A 3 -15.68 -13.80 -17.56
CA LEU A 3 -16.23 -13.22 -16.34
C LEU A 3 -17.61 -13.80 -15.97
N ASP A 4 -18.43 -14.19 -16.94
CA ASP A 4 -19.70 -14.89 -16.67
C ASP A 4 -19.45 -16.34 -16.26
N HIS A 5 -18.46 -16.98 -16.89
CA HIS A 5 -18.05 -18.33 -16.54
C HIS A 5 -17.52 -18.42 -15.10
N TRP A 6 -16.78 -17.41 -14.63
CA TRP A 6 -16.26 -17.40 -13.27
C TRP A 6 -17.30 -17.05 -12.21
N PHE A 7 -18.13 -16.04 -12.45
CA PHE A 7 -19.01 -15.54 -11.39
C PHE A 7 -20.47 -15.23 -11.81
N GLY A 8 -20.85 -15.55 -13.03
CA GLY A 8 -22.24 -15.45 -13.49
C GLY A 8 -23.07 -16.65 -13.03
N THR A 9 -24.39 -16.56 -13.22
CA THR A 9 -25.32 -17.65 -12.93
C THR A 9 -24.97 -18.89 -13.76
N GLY A 10 -24.81 -20.05 -13.10
CA GLY A 10 -24.36 -21.29 -13.75
C GLY A 10 -22.85 -21.36 -14.05
N GLY A 11 -22.08 -20.35 -13.64
CA GLY A 11 -20.62 -20.38 -13.66
C GLY A 11 -20.00 -21.13 -12.48
N LEU A 12 -18.68 -21.03 -12.33
CA LEU A 12 -17.90 -21.71 -11.29
C LEU A 12 -18.19 -21.24 -9.87
N GLY A 13 -18.84 -20.07 -9.69
CA GLY A 13 -19.16 -19.53 -8.38
C GLY A 13 -17.94 -19.08 -7.58
N LEU A 14 -16.89 -18.59 -8.25
CA LEU A 14 -15.69 -18.11 -7.57
C LEU A 14 -16.02 -16.92 -6.64
N ASP A 15 -15.31 -16.83 -5.51
CA ASP A 15 -15.50 -15.72 -4.57
C ASP A 15 -14.92 -14.43 -5.13
N LYS A 16 -15.81 -13.51 -5.56
CA LYS A 16 -15.45 -12.20 -6.11
C LYS A 16 -14.56 -11.39 -5.16
N ASN A 17 -14.67 -11.59 -3.85
CA ASN A 17 -13.86 -10.85 -2.87
C ASN A 17 -12.39 -11.28 -2.85
N LYS A 18 -12.07 -12.45 -3.44
CA LYS A 18 -10.71 -12.98 -3.56
C LYS A 18 -10.08 -12.68 -4.92
N ILE A 19 -10.86 -12.26 -5.92
CA ILE A 19 -10.37 -11.90 -7.26
C ILE A 19 -10.53 -10.39 -7.43
N LYS A 20 -9.50 -9.66 -7.00
CA LYS A 20 -9.52 -8.20 -6.88
C LYS A 20 -9.05 -7.47 -8.13
N TYR A 21 -8.14 -8.07 -8.89
CA TYR A 21 -7.47 -7.43 -10.02
C TYR A 21 -7.72 -8.19 -11.32
N TRP A 22 -7.76 -7.45 -12.43
CA TRP A 22 -7.80 -7.95 -13.78
C TRP A 22 -6.71 -7.23 -14.58
N SER A 23 -5.68 -7.98 -14.99
CA SER A 23 -4.69 -7.48 -15.94
C SER A 23 -5.31 -7.37 -17.32
N MET A 24 -5.19 -6.21 -17.94
CA MET A 24 -5.73 -5.95 -19.28
C MET A 24 -4.75 -6.48 -20.34
N ASP A 25 -4.64 -7.81 -20.36
CA ASP A 25 -3.66 -8.60 -21.13
C ASP A 25 -2.22 -8.48 -20.58
N ASN A 26 -1.21 -8.73 -21.41
CA ASN A 26 0.21 -8.77 -21.06
C ASN A 26 1.07 -8.25 -22.23
N GLU A 27 1.94 -7.26 -21.97
CA GLU A 27 2.96 -6.79 -22.92
C GLU A 27 2.43 -6.47 -24.33
N PRO A 28 1.38 -5.64 -24.45
CA PRO A 28 0.71 -5.42 -25.72
C PRO A 28 1.59 -4.77 -26.77
N ASP A 29 2.62 -4.03 -26.37
CA ASP A 29 3.64 -3.39 -27.21
C ASP A 29 4.53 -4.37 -27.99
N ILE A 30 4.52 -5.67 -27.66
CA ILE A 30 5.31 -6.71 -28.34
C ILE A 30 4.48 -7.94 -28.75
N TRP A 31 3.15 -7.83 -28.78
CA TRP A 31 2.27 -8.95 -29.17
C TRP A 31 2.64 -9.58 -30.51
N ASN A 32 3.04 -8.79 -31.51
CA ASN A 32 3.42 -9.34 -32.81
C ASN A 32 4.76 -10.09 -32.82
N GLY A 33 5.56 -9.95 -31.77
CA GLY A 33 6.78 -10.73 -31.57
C GLY A 33 6.53 -11.99 -30.74
N THR A 34 5.76 -11.86 -29.65
CA THR A 34 5.52 -12.95 -28.68
C THR A 34 4.35 -13.87 -29.08
N HIS A 35 3.35 -13.33 -29.75
CA HIS A 35 2.09 -13.99 -30.12
C HIS A 35 1.75 -13.75 -31.59
N ASP A 36 2.71 -14.02 -32.48
CA ASP A 36 2.54 -13.86 -33.93
C ASP A 36 1.52 -14.86 -34.54
N ASP A 37 1.11 -15.87 -33.78
CA ASP A 37 0.01 -16.78 -34.11
C ASP A 37 -1.37 -16.12 -33.99
N VAL A 38 -1.53 -15.20 -33.03
CA VAL A 38 -2.78 -14.46 -32.77
C VAL A 38 -2.74 -13.05 -33.36
N MET A 39 -1.63 -12.33 -33.16
CA MET A 39 -1.45 -10.91 -33.52
C MET A 39 -0.26 -10.71 -34.46
N LYS A 40 -0.33 -11.30 -35.67
CA LYS A 40 0.72 -11.20 -36.72
C LYS A 40 1.24 -9.79 -37.01
N THR A 41 0.40 -8.78 -36.85
CA THR A 41 0.74 -7.39 -37.11
C THR A 41 0.43 -6.57 -35.88
N GLN A 42 1.42 -5.83 -35.39
CA GLN A 42 1.24 -4.99 -34.22
C GLN A 42 0.19 -3.92 -34.53
N PRO A 43 -0.92 -3.85 -33.77
CA PRO A 43 -1.88 -2.76 -33.93
C PRO A 43 -1.20 -1.40 -33.72
N THR A 44 -1.77 -0.36 -34.32
CA THR A 44 -1.39 1.00 -33.93
C THR A 44 -1.76 1.23 -32.46
N ALA A 45 -1.08 2.17 -31.79
CA ALA A 45 -1.37 2.50 -30.40
C ALA A 45 -2.86 2.85 -30.20
N GLU A 46 -3.47 3.61 -31.13
CA GLU A 46 -4.90 3.92 -31.07
C GLU A 46 -5.78 2.68 -31.28
N ALA A 47 -5.45 1.80 -32.22
CA ALA A 47 -6.21 0.56 -32.42
C ALA A 47 -6.18 -0.33 -31.18
N PHE A 48 -5.04 -0.42 -30.49
CA PHE A 48 -4.95 -1.08 -29.19
C PHE A 48 -5.84 -0.40 -28.14
N MET A 49 -5.85 0.94 -28.05
CA MET A 49 -6.71 1.64 -27.09
C MET A 49 -8.19 1.30 -27.30
N GLN A 50 -8.65 1.19 -28.56
CA GLN A 50 -10.02 0.80 -28.86
C GLN A 50 -10.35 -0.62 -28.37
N LEU A 51 -9.42 -1.57 -28.52
CA LEU A 51 -9.55 -2.92 -27.96
C LEU A 51 -9.60 -2.89 -26.43
N TYR A 52 -8.69 -2.15 -25.79
CA TYR A 52 -8.64 -1.97 -24.35
C TYR A 52 -9.96 -1.42 -23.81
N PHE A 53 -10.48 -0.34 -24.39
CA PHE A 53 -11.74 0.28 -23.96
C PHE A 53 -12.93 -0.67 -24.09
N ALA A 54 -13.00 -1.42 -25.19
CA ALA A 54 -14.06 -2.38 -25.40
C ALA A 54 -14.08 -3.48 -24.31
N VAL A 55 -12.90 -3.96 -23.90
CA VAL A 55 -12.76 -4.95 -22.82
C VAL A 55 -13.06 -4.32 -21.46
N ALA A 56 -12.47 -3.16 -21.16
CA ALA A 56 -12.61 -2.47 -19.88
C ALA A 56 -14.08 -2.14 -19.57
N LYS A 57 -14.82 -1.58 -20.54
CA LYS A 57 -16.25 -1.27 -20.38
C LYS A 57 -17.09 -2.54 -20.13
N LYS A 58 -16.79 -3.64 -20.83
CA LYS A 58 -17.46 -4.93 -20.61
C LYS A 58 -17.13 -5.51 -19.23
N ALA A 59 -15.89 -5.38 -18.77
CA ALA A 59 -15.48 -5.81 -17.44
C ALA A 59 -16.24 -5.00 -16.37
N ARG A 60 -16.28 -3.67 -16.49
CA ARG A 60 -17.04 -2.79 -15.59
C ARG A 60 -18.53 -3.08 -15.53
N ALA A 61 -19.15 -3.30 -16.68
CA ALA A 61 -20.58 -3.60 -16.75
C ALA A 61 -20.96 -4.88 -16.00
N LYS A 62 -20.05 -5.86 -15.95
CA LYS A 62 -20.29 -7.16 -15.31
C LYS A 62 -19.79 -7.24 -13.87
N TYR A 63 -18.68 -6.56 -13.59
CA TYR A 63 -17.96 -6.61 -12.33
C TYR A 63 -17.46 -5.21 -11.95
N PRO A 64 -18.34 -4.30 -11.50
CA PRO A 64 -17.96 -2.91 -11.26
C PRO A 64 -16.76 -2.73 -10.31
N ASN A 65 -16.64 -3.63 -9.32
CA ASN A 65 -15.63 -3.56 -8.26
C ASN A 65 -14.28 -4.21 -8.60
N ILE A 66 -14.14 -4.87 -9.77
CA ILE A 66 -12.84 -5.46 -10.15
C ILE A 66 -11.86 -4.35 -10.51
N LYS A 67 -10.62 -4.39 -9.99
CA LYS A 67 -9.61 -3.39 -10.34
C LYS A 67 -8.93 -3.72 -11.66
N LEU A 68 -8.88 -2.77 -12.58
CA LEU A 68 -8.24 -2.94 -13.89
C LEU A 68 -6.78 -2.45 -13.82
N THR A 69 -5.84 -3.32 -14.21
CA THR A 69 -4.40 -3.00 -14.33
C THR A 69 -4.00 -2.88 -15.79
N GLY A 70 -3.11 -1.93 -16.13
CA GLY A 70 -2.64 -1.72 -17.51
C GLY A 70 -1.73 -0.50 -17.68
N PRO A 71 -1.02 -0.33 -18.81
CA PRO A 71 -1.09 -1.16 -20.01
C PRO A 71 -0.15 -2.37 -20.01
N VAL A 72 0.59 -2.62 -18.92
CA VAL A 72 1.48 -3.79 -18.78
C VAL A 72 2.63 -3.83 -19.81
N PRO A 73 3.37 -2.72 -20.06
CA PRO A 73 4.46 -2.74 -21.04
C PRO A 73 5.67 -3.55 -20.61
N ALA A 74 6.34 -4.16 -21.60
CA ALA A 74 7.33 -5.23 -21.38
C ALA A 74 8.64 -4.80 -20.71
N SER A 75 9.11 -3.57 -20.96
CA SER A 75 10.40 -3.12 -20.42
C SER A 75 10.53 -1.61 -20.39
N GLU A 76 11.64 -1.11 -19.83
CA GLU A 76 11.99 0.31 -19.83
C GLU A 76 11.86 0.95 -21.22
N TRP A 77 12.25 0.24 -22.28
CA TRP A 77 12.11 0.73 -23.64
C TRP A 77 10.64 0.97 -24.03
N GLN A 78 9.76 0.02 -23.71
CA GLN A 78 8.35 0.10 -24.05
C GLN A 78 7.53 0.94 -23.07
N TRP A 79 8.04 1.31 -21.90
CA TRP A 79 7.43 2.41 -21.12
C TRP A 79 7.34 3.70 -21.95
N TYR A 80 8.30 3.90 -22.86
CA TYR A 80 8.41 5.10 -23.66
C TYR A 80 7.98 4.94 -25.12
N SER A 81 8.05 3.74 -25.68
CA SER A 81 7.86 3.51 -27.11
C SER A 81 6.74 2.51 -27.42
N TRP A 82 6.10 2.71 -28.56
CA TRP A 82 5.19 1.75 -29.19
C TRP A 82 5.71 1.46 -30.60
N ASN A 83 5.93 0.20 -30.96
CA ASN A 83 6.63 -0.15 -32.20
C ASN A 83 7.98 0.58 -32.36
N ASN A 84 8.77 0.66 -31.29
CA ASN A 84 10.09 1.32 -31.26
C ASN A 84 10.05 2.81 -31.65
N SER A 85 8.92 3.49 -31.46
CA SER A 85 8.78 4.91 -31.78
C SER A 85 7.86 5.63 -30.80
N LYS A 86 7.95 6.97 -30.79
CA LYS A 86 6.93 7.81 -30.17
C LYS A 86 5.65 7.80 -31.00
N ILE A 87 4.55 8.15 -30.34
CA ILE A 87 3.22 8.21 -30.95
C ILE A 87 2.91 9.65 -31.29
N THR A 88 2.71 9.94 -32.58
CA THR A 88 2.37 11.29 -33.06
C THR A 88 0.86 11.39 -33.30
N VAL A 89 0.19 12.27 -32.56
CA VAL A 89 -1.25 12.58 -32.75
C VAL A 89 -1.45 14.09 -32.71
N GLY A 90 -2.13 14.63 -33.73
CA GLY A 90 -2.41 16.07 -33.81
C GLY A 90 -1.16 16.96 -33.87
N GLY A 91 -0.06 16.45 -34.45
CA GLY A 91 1.21 17.18 -34.54
C GLY A 91 2.03 17.23 -33.24
N LYS A 92 1.60 16.50 -32.19
CA LYS A 92 2.35 16.35 -30.94
C LYS A 92 2.79 14.90 -30.75
N ASP A 93 4.00 14.73 -30.21
CA ASP A 93 4.58 13.43 -29.89
C ASP A 93 4.36 13.07 -28.42
N TYR A 94 4.06 11.80 -28.20
CA TYR A 94 3.82 11.20 -26.89
C TYR A 94 4.66 9.95 -26.73
N VAL A 95 5.16 9.74 -25.51
CA VAL A 95 5.69 8.44 -25.10
C VAL A 95 4.53 7.49 -24.78
N TRP A 96 4.77 6.17 -24.81
CA TRP A 96 3.69 5.17 -24.69
C TRP A 96 2.82 5.38 -23.44
N LEU A 97 3.42 5.41 -22.25
CA LEU A 97 2.67 5.58 -21.01
C LEU A 97 1.90 6.92 -20.94
N GLU A 98 2.45 8.02 -21.48
CA GLU A 98 1.73 9.29 -21.55
C GLU A 98 0.52 9.20 -22.49
N PHE A 99 0.71 8.62 -23.67
CA PHE A 99 -0.37 8.43 -24.64
C PHE A 99 -1.49 7.57 -24.05
N PHE A 100 -1.14 6.44 -23.43
CA PHE A 100 -2.10 5.56 -22.76
C PHE A 100 -2.93 6.33 -21.71
N ILE A 101 -2.27 7.04 -20.79
CA ILE A 101 -2.95 7.82 -19.74
C ILE A 101 -3.87 8.88 -20.35
N LYS A 102 -3.40 9.61 -21.36
CA LYS A 102 -4.20 10.63 -22.05
C LYS A 102 -5.46 10.02 -22.67
N ARG A 103 -5.31 8.92 -23.41
CA ARG A 103 -6.44 8.25 -24.08
C ARG A 103 -7.43 7.66 -23.07
N ILE A 104 -6.95 7.10 -21.96
CA ILE A 104 -7.79 6.68 -20.83
C ILE A 104 -8.59 7.86 -20.28
N ALA A 105 -7.96 9.01 -20.04
CA ALA A 105 -8.64 10.19 -19.53
C ALA A 105 -9.76 10.68 -20.46
N GLU A 106 -9.47 10.78 -21.76
CA GLU A 106 -10.44 11.21 -22.78
C GLU A 106 -11.63 10.26 -22.87
N GLU A 107 -11.39 8.95 -22.89
CA GLU A 107 -12.48 7.96 -23.00
C GLU A 107 -13.30 7.85 -21.69
N GLN A 108 -12.65 7.97 -20.54
CA GLN A 108 -13.36 8.02 -19.25
C GLN A 108 -14.25 9.25 -19.18
N GLN A 109 -13.77 10.42 -19.63
CA GLN A 109 -14.58 11.64 -19.69
C GLN A 109 -15.77 11.49 -20.65
N ALA A 110 -15.54 10.92 -21.83
CA ALA A 110 -16.59 10.74 -22.84
C ALA A 110 -17.66 9.73 -22.42
N SER A 111 -17.25 8.63 -21.75
CA SER A 111 -18.16 7.53 -21.41
C SER A 111 -18.73 7.60 -19.99
N GLY A 112 -18.12 8.36 -19.08
CA GLY A 112 -18.45 8.37 -17.65
C GLY A 112 -18.09 7.08 -16.92
N ILE A 113 -17.38 6.15 -17.57
CA ILE A 113 -16.98 4.86 -17.00
C ILE A 113 -15.51 4.96 -16.60
N ARG A 114 -15.15 4.47 -15.40
CA ARG A 114 -13.75 4.33 -14.99
C ARG A 114 -13.09 3.17 -15.74
N LEU A 115 -11.99 3.42 -16.42
CA LEU A 115 -11.34 2.46 -17.33
C LEU A 115 -10.00 1.94 -16.80
N LEU A 116 -9.44 2.57 -15.77
CA LEU A 116 -8.15 2.18 -15.19
C LEU A 116 -8.17 2.40 -13.67
N ASP A 117 -7.59 1.45 -12.93
CA ASP A 117 -7.34 1.61 -11.48
C ASP A 117 -5.86 1.65 -11.14
N VAL A 118 -5.04 0.89 -11.85
CA VAL A 118 -3.63 0.70 -11.54
C VAL A 118 -2.81 0.81 -12.82
N ILE A 119 -1.89 1.76 -12.89
CA ILE A 119 -0.85 1.75 -13.94
C ILE A 119 0.11 0.63 -13.62
N ASP A 120 0.21 -0.32 -14.53
CA ASP A 120 1.01 -1.53 -14.36
C ASP A 120 2.10 -1.60 -15.43
N ILE A 121 3.32 -1.99 -15.03
CA ILE A 121 4.51 -2.10 -15.89
C ILE A 121 5.32 -3.33 -15.56
N HIS A 122 6.06 -3.85 -16.53
CA HIS A 122 7.13 -4.81 -16.28
C HIS A 122 8.47 -4.10 -16.16
N SER A 123 9.34 -4.60 -15.30
CA SER A 123 10.63 -3.99 -15.01
C SER A 123 11.73 -5.04 -14.93
N TYR A 124 12.56 -5.06 -15.98
CA TYR A 124 13.70 -5.97 -16.14
C TYR A 124 15.06 -5.26 -16.22
N PRO A 125 15.51 -4.57 -15.15
CA PRO A 125 16.81 -3.92 -15.12
C PRO A 125 17.96 -4.94 -15.23
N ASN A 126 18.95 -4.64 -16.06
CA ASN A 126 20.02 -5.58 -16.45
C ASN A 126 21.40 -5.21 -15.89
N GLU A 127 21.46 -4.30 -14.90
CA GLU A 127 22.69 -3.88 -14.24
C GLU A 127 23.46 -5.07 -13.65
N THR A 128 24.76 -5.17 -13.94
CA THR A 128 25.62 -6.26 -13.43
C THR A 128 26.53 -5.84 -12.28
N ARG A 129 26.70 -4.55 -12.00
CA ARG A 129 27.51 -4.08 -10.88
C ARG A 129 26.67 -4.04 -9.61
N ASP A 130 27.18 -4.62 -8.52
CA ASP A 130 26.51 -4.61 -7.21
C ASP A 130 26.09 -3.21 -6.76
N SER A 131 26.93 -2.20 -7.02
CA SER A 131 26.65 -0.80 -6.68
C SER A 131 25.45 -0.22 -7.40
N ASP A 132 25.10 -0.75 -8.57
CA ASP A 132 23.95 -0.32 -9.36
C ASP A 132 22.72 -1.15 -8.99
N ILE A 133 22.88 -2.47 -8.80
CA ILE A 133 21.79 -3.40 -8.42
C ILE A 133 21.11 -2.97 -7.11
N VAL A 134 21.89 -2.55 -6.10
CA VAL A 134 21.31 -2.10 -4.82
C VAL A 134 20.57 -0.76 -4.93
N GLN A 135 20.70 -0.04 -6.05
CA GLN A 135 20.08 1.28 -6.28
C GLN A 135 18.86 1.23 -7.21
N LEU A 136 18.46 0.06 -7.72
CA LEU A 136 17.37 -0.09 -8.69
C LEU A 136 16.01 0.40 -8.18
N HIS A 137 15.76 0.38 -6.86
CA HIS A 137 14.55 0.94 -6.25
C HIS A 137 14.32 2.43 -6.61
N ARG A 138 15.37 3.16 -7.00
CA ARG A 138 15.31 4.59 -7.32
C ARG A 138 14.73 4.88 -8.71
N ILE A 139 14.62 3.88 -9.59
CA ILE A 139 14.07 4.01 -10.95
C ILE A 139 12.66 4.60 -10.95
N TYR A 140 11.85 4.31 -9.93
CA TYR A 140 10.41 4.52 -9.99
C TYR A 140 9.95 5.93 -9.59
N PHE A 141 10.56 6.52 -8.56
CA PHE A 141 10.11 7.79 -7.98
C PHE A 141 11.22 8.84 -7.80
N ASP A 142 12.51 8.45 -7.83
CA ASP A 142 13.60 9.37 -7.50
C ASP A 142 13.97 10.26 -8.69
N THR A 143 13.58 11.52 -8.60
CA THR A 143 13.86 12.56 -9.60
C THR A 143 15.33 12.97 -9.71
N THR A 144 16.19 12.49 -8.81
CA THR A 144 17.63 12.80 -8.77
C THR A 144 18.51 11.66 -9.25
N TYR A 145 17.98 10.44 -9.38
CA TYR A 145 18.77 9.27 -9.72
C TYR A 145 19.15 9.24 -11.20
N VAL A 146 20.45 9.30 -11.47
CA VAL A 146 21.03 9.02 -12.79
C VAL A 146 21.11 7.51 -12.94
N TYR A 147 20.19 6.93 -13.70
CA TYR A 147 20.09 5.50 -13.93
C TYR A 147 21.07 5.08 -15.05
N PRO A 148 22.04 4.20 -14.78
CA PRO A 148 23.00 3.75 -15.79
C PRO A 148 22.35 3.03 -16.97
N GLY A 149 21.28 2.25 -16.72
CA GLY A 149 20.52 1.53 -17.74
C GLY A 149 19.46 2.36 -18.46
N ALA A 150 19.39 3.67 -18.23
CA ALA A 150 18.42 4.55 -18.90
C ALA A 150 18.57 4.44 -20.42
N ASN A 151 17.49 4.12 -21.13
CA ASN A 151 17.53 3.90 -22.57
C ASN A 151 16.30 4.52 -23.26
N GLY A 152 15.13 3.91 -23.18
CA GLY A 152 13.88 4.43 -23.72
C GLY A 152 13.57 5.87 -23.31
N VAL A 153 13.90 6.27 -22.08
CA VAL A 153 13.70 7.65 -21.58
C VAL A 153 14.44 8.72 -22.39
N LYS A 154 15.51 8.34 -23.10
CA LYS A 154 16.33 9.22 -23.95
C LYS A 154 15.65 9.60 -25.25
N THR A 155 14.53 8.95 -25.59
CA THR A 155 13.78 9.23 -26.81
C THR A 155 13.08 10.59 -26.70
N THR A 156 13.33 11.53 -27.62
CA THR A 156 12.79 12.91 -27.57
C THR A 156 11.75 13.22 -28.64
N SER A 157 12.06 12.99 -29.91
CA SER A 157 11.10 13.00 -31.04
C SER A 157 11.05 11.60 -31.67
N PRO A 158 10.18 11.28 -32.65
CA PRO A 158 10.07 9.94 -33.24
C PRO A 158 11.41 9.37 -33.74
N SER A 159 12.39 10.23 -34.03
CA SER A 159 13.76 9.87 -34.39
C SER A 159 14.84 10.59 -33.55
N GLY A 160 14.46 11.23 -32.44
CA GLY A 160 15.35 12.06 -31.61
C GLY A 160 15.88 11.31 -30.39
N TRP A 161 17.16 11.54 -30.08
CA TRP A 161 17.86 10.90 -28.96
C TRP A 161 18.65 11.91 -28.13
N ASP A 162 18.46 11.93 -26.82
CA ASP A 162 19.17 12.82 -25.91
C ASP A 162 19.79 12.03 -24.74
N ASN A 163 21.10 11.81 -24.83
CA ASN A 163 21.87 11.10 -23.80
C ASN A 163 22.00 11.85 -22.47
N THR A 164 21.61 13.13 -22.40
CA THR A 164 21.58 13.86 -21.13
C THR A 164 20.38 13.45 -20.26
N ILE A 165 19.34 12.85 -20.86
CA ILE A 165 18.17 12.34 -20.15
C ILE A 165 18.49 10.95 -19.59
N THR A 166 18.75 10.90 -18.29
CA THR A 166 19.20 9.67 -17.60
C THR A 166 18.41 9.38 -16.33
N LYS A 167 17.35 10.16 -16.07
CA LYS A 167 16.55 10.08 -14.86
C LYS A 167 15.18 9.50 -15.21
N GLU A 168 14.91 8.30 -14.72
CA GLU A 168 13.68 7.56 -14.99
C GLU A 168 12.49 8.17 -14.25
N TYR A 169 12.41 7.96 -12.93
CA TYR A 169 11.28 8.31 -12.07
C TYR A 169 9.92 8.01 -12.73
N VAL A 170 9.80 6.83 -13.36
CA VAL A 170 8.71 6.49 -14.29
C VAL A 170 7.32 6.65 -13.67
N PHE A 171 7.10 6.23 -12.43
CA PHE A 171 5.83 6.44 -11.74
C PHE A 171 5.63 7.90 -11.32
N GLY A 172 6.71 8.61 -10.99
CA GLY A 172 6.68 10.06 -10.84
C GLY A 172 6.22 10.79 -12.11
N ARG A 173 6.64 10.33 -13.30
CA ARG A 173 6.16 10.85 -14.60
C ARG A 173 4.70 10.50 -14.84
N CYS A 174 4.33 9.25 -14.62
CA CYS A 174 2.95 8.79 -14.75
C CYS A 174 2.00 9.60 -13.85
N ASN A 175 2.38 9.86 -12.61
CA ASN A 175 1.57 10.67 -11.69
C ASN A 175 1.37 12.12 -12.20
N LYS A 176 2.40 12.71 -12.83
CA LYS A 176 2.29 14.04 -13.46
C LYS A 176 1.31 14.00 -14.63
N TRP A 177 1.40 13.01 -15.50
CA TRP A 177 0.47 12.85 -16.63
C TRP A 177 -0.96 12.55 -16.17
N LEU A 178 -1.13 11.69 -15.16
CA LEU A 178 -2.44 11.43 -14.54
C LEU A 178 -3.03 12.71 -13.97
N THR A 179 -2.26 13.49 -13.21
CA THR A 179 -2.72 14.78 -12.68
C THR A 179 -3.07 15.76 -13.80
N GLN A 180 -2.27 15.81 -14.87
CA GLN A 180 -2.50 16.69 -16.01
C GLN A 180 -3.79 16.34 -16.76
N TYR A 181 -4.05 15.05 -17.01
CA TYR A 181 -5.16 14.62 -17.87
C TYR A 181 -6.44 14.27 -17.09
N MET A 182 -6.34 13.88 -15.81
CA MET A 182 -7.47 13.47 -14.97
C MET A 182 -7.69 14.36 -13.74
N GLY A 183 -6.79 15.30 -13.46
CA GLY A 183 -6.85 16.17 -12.29
C GLY A 183 -6.20 15.56 -11.02
N PRO A 184 -6.03 16.38 -9.96
CA PRO A 184 -5.60 15.88 -8.67
C PRO A 184 -6.62 14.88 -8.11
N ASN A 185 -6.16 13.94 -7.28
CA ASN A 185 -7.00 12.87 -6.72
C ASN A 185 -7.63 11.93 -7.78
N HIS A 186 -6.97 11.75 -8.93
CA HIS A 186 -7.37 10.80 -9.99
C HIS A 186 -7.60 9.36 -9.48
N GLY A 187 -7.01 9.00 -8.34
CA GLY A 187 -7.23 7.74 -7.64
C GLY A 187 -6.67 6.52 -8.37
N VAL A 188 -5.75 6.72 -9.32
CA VAL A 188 -5.03 5.66 -10.03
C VAL A 188 -3.73 5.39 -9.28
N THR A 189 -3.43 4.13 -8.99
CA THR A 189 -2.23 3.68 -8.27
C THR A 189 -1.22 3.07 -9.25
N PHE A 190 -0.13 2.50 -8.72
CA PHE A 190 0.96 1.94 -9.52
C PHE A 190 1.20 0.47 -9.17
N ALA A 191 1.70 -0.29 -10.14
CA ALA A 191 2.08 -1.67 -10.01
C ALA A 191 3.31 -2.01 -10.84
N VAL A 192 4.08 -2.98 -10.34
CA VAL A 192 5.05 -3.71 -11.14
C VAL A 192 4.65 -5.18 -11.10
N SER A 193 3.88 -5.63 -12.10
CA SER A 193 3.38 -7.01 -12.19
C SER A 193 4.47 -8.03 -12.55
N GLU A 194 5.58 -7.58 -13.12
CA GLU A 194 6.74 -8.42 -13.34
C GLU A 194 8.03 -7.68 -13.02
N TYR A 195 8.84 -8.31 -12.17
CA TYR A 195 10.16 -7.79 -11.83
C TYR A 195 11.22 -8.89 -11.88
N GLY A 196 12.29 -8.62 -12.59
CA GLY A 196 13.47 -9.47 -12.65
C GLY A 196 14.73 -8.64 -12.83
N ALA A 197 15.65 -8.71 -11.88
CA ALA A 197 16.94 -8.05 -11.99
C ALA A 197 18.08 -9.06 -11.94
N ASN A 198 19.19 -8.71 -12.56
CA ASN A 198 20.44 -9.42 -12.36
C ASN A 198 20.82 -9.47 -10.88
N ASN A 199 21.44 -10.56 -10.47
CA ASN A 199 21.85 -10.83 -9.11
C ASN A 199 23.22 -11.51 -9.07
N ASN A 200 24.08 -11.03 -8.17
CA ASN A 200 25.44 -11.53 -8.04
C ASN A 200 25.68 -12.29 -6.73
N SER A 201 24.87 -12.04 -5.70
CA SER A 201 24.92 -12.75 -4.42
C SER A 201 23.60 -12.60 -3.65
N ALA A 202 23.32 -13.53 -2.74
CA ALA A 202 22.12 -13.49 -1.90
C ALA A 202 21.99 -12.20 -1.07
N ASN A 203 23.11 -11.61 -0.62
CA ASN A 203 23.08 -10.37 0.16
C ASN A 203 22.74 -9.14 -0.69
N VAL A 204 23.28 -9.06 -1.91
CA VAL A 204 22.93 -7.99 -2.87
C VAL A 204 21.45 -8.11 -3.26
N THR A 205 20.99 -9.32 -3.55
CA THR A 205 19.59 -9.63 -3.84
C THR A 205 18.68 -9.21 -2.69
N ALA A 206 18.96 -9.66 -1.46
CA ALA A 206 18.15 -9.37 -0.28
C ALA A 206 18.02 -7.85 -0.05
N VAL A 207 19.11 -7.11 -0.15
CA VAL A 207 19.15 -5.66 0.08
C VAL A 207 18.50 -4.86 -1.05
N SER A 208 18.70 -5.26 -2.30
CA SER A 208 18.01 -4.66 -3.44
C SER A 208 16.50 -4.86 -3.34
N TYR A 209 16.07 -6.09 -3.08
CA TYR A 209 14.65 -6.44 -2.91
C TYR A 209 14.02 -5.73 -1.70
N SER A 210 14.71 -5.69 -0.57
CA SER A 210 14.30 -4.94 0.63
C SER A 210 14.10 -3.45 0.31
N SER A 211 15.01 -2.84 -0.47
CA SER A 211 14.89 -1.44 -0.86
C SER A 211 13.70 -1.19 -1.77
N ILE A 212 13.37 -2.12 -2.67
CA ILE A 212 12.17 -2.02 -3.52
C ILE A 212 10.91 -2.11 -2.68
N LEU A 213 10.79 -3.13 -1.82
CA LEU A 213 9.62 -3.29 -0.94
C LEU A 213 9.38 -2.04 -0.08
N GLY A 214 10.43 -1.50 0.52
CA GLY A 214 10.36 -0.28 1.30
C GLY A 214 9.95 0.95 0.48
N THR A 215 10.59 1.16 -0.68
CA THR A 215 10.27 2.29 -1.57
C THR A 215 8.83 2.22 -2.07
N PHE A 216 8.37 1.03 -2.40
CA PHE A 216 7.01 0.79 -2.89
C PHE A 216 5.97 1.02 -1.80
N ALA A 217 6.23 0.56 -0.58
CA ALA A 217 5.39 0.87 0.58
C ALA A 217 5.32 2.39 0.85
N ASP A 218 6.46 3.10 0.75
CA ASP A 218 6.55 4.54 0.97
C ASP A 218 5.79 5.38 -0.07
N ASN A 219 5.57 4.82 -1.27
CA ASN A 219 4.89 5.47 -2.39
C ASN A 219 3.53 4.83 -2.73
N SER A 220 2.99 3.99 -1.84
CA SER A 220 1.68 3.35 -2.00
C SER A 220 1.50 2.59 -3.33
N VAL A 221 2.58 1.93 -3.79
CA VAL A 221 2.49 0.99 -4.91
C VAL A 221 1.59 -0.17 -4.49
N GLU A 222 0.60 -0.48 -5.31
CA GLU A 222 -0.52 -1.35 -4.97
C GLU A 222 -0.20 -2.83 -5.20
N LEU A 223 0.55 -3.14 -6.26
CA LEU A 223 0.95 -4.51 -6.60
C LEU A 223 2.44 -4.55 -6.95
N PHE A 224 3.12 -5.58 -6.44
CA PHE A 224 4.48 -5.90 -6.83
C PHE A 224 4.66 -7.40 -6.82
N THR A 225 5.01 -7.96 -7.97
CA THR A 225 5.17 -9.41 -8.16
C THR A 225 6.50 -9.70 -8.86
N PRO A 226 7.45 -10.35 -8.16
CA PRO A 226 8.65 -10.86 -8.80
C PRO A 226 8.31 -11.95 -9.82
N TRP A 227 8.94 -11.86 -10.99
CA TRP A 227 8.85 -12.90 -12.00
C TRP A 227 9.83 -14.06 -11.70
N TYR A 228 10.98 -13.71 -11.13
CA TYR A 228 12.00 -14.67 -10.68
C TYR A 228 12.20 -14.60 -9.17
N TRP A 229 12.51 -15.75 -8.57
CA TRP A 229 12.92 -15.86 -7.16
C TRP A 229 14.40 -16.26 -7.08
N TYR A 230 15.15 -15.49 -6.29
CA TYR A 230 16.58 -15.72 -6.06
C TYR A 230 16.87 -15.87 -4.56
N PRO A 231 17.96 -16.57 -4.19
CA PRO A 231 18.39 -16.69 -2.80
C PRO A 231 18.41 -15.34 -2.08
N GLY A 232 17.81 -15.29 -0.89
CA GLY A 232 17.70 -14.09 -0.06
C GLY A 232 16.42 -13.28 -0.24
N MET A 233 15.66 -13.48 -1.33
CA MET A 233 14.34 -12.83 -1.50
C MET A 233 13.31 -13.41 -0.53
N TRP A 234 13.32 -14.73 -0.31
CA TRP A 234 12.38 -15.38 0.63
C TRP A 234 12.60 -14.92 2.07
N GLU A 235 13.87 -14.82 2.50
CA GLU A 235 14.23 -14.22 3.80
C GLU A 235 13.67 -12.81 3.94
N THR A 236 13.91 -11.97 2.92
CA THR A 236 13.50 -10.57 2.92
C THR A 236 11.98 -10.41 2.91
N MET A 237 11.28 -11.13 2.03
CA MET A 237 9.81 -11.11 1.97
C MET A 237 9.19 -11.51 3.32
N HIS A 238 9.74 -12.53 3.97
CA HIS A 238 9.23 -13.02 5.24
C HIS A 238 9.58 -12.11 6.43
N LEU A 239 10.69 -11.38 6.37
CA LEU A 239 10.97 -10.31 7.31
C LEU A 239 9.91 -9.19 7.19
N TYR A 240 9.65 -8.69 5.98
CA TYR A 240 8.67 -7.61 5.78
C TYR A 240 7.25 -8.08 6.13
N SER A 241 6.76 -9.16 5.54
CA SER A 241 5.37 -9.61 5.70
C SER A 241 5.00 -10.00 7.14
N ARG A 242 5.96 -10.39 7.97
CA ARG A 242 5.70 -10.74 9.38
C ARG A 242 5.89 -9.58 10.36
N TYR A 243 6.87 -8.72 10.10
CA TYR A 243 7.29 -7.72 11.09
C TYR A 243 6.93 -6.30 10.71
N ALA A 244 6.81 -5.95 9.43
CA ALA A 244 6.21 -4.68 9.04
C ALA A 244 4.74 -4.65 9.49
N LYS A 245 4.24 -3.44 9.72
CA LYS A 245 2.88 -3.19 10.20
C LYS A 245 2.01 -2.63 9.08
N THR A 246 0.72 -2.50 9.37
CA THR A 246 -0.31 -2.15 8.39
C THR A 246 -0.27 -0.70 7.94
N THR A 247 0.29 0.22 8.74
CA THR A 247 0.30 1.66 8.45
C THR A 247 1.73 2.17 8.33
N ARG A 248 2.14 2.57 7.13
CA ARG A 248 3.45 3.20 6.91
C ARG A 248 3.52 4.57 7.57
N VAL A 249 4.68 4.91 8.13
CA VAL A 249 5.01 6.27 8.62
C VAL A 249 6.30 6.76 7.97
N GLN A 250 6.47 8.07 7.90
CA GLN A 250 7.60 8.68 7.21
C GLN A 250 8.94 8.31 7.87
N SER A 251 9.92 8.04 7.02
CA SER A 251 11.33 7.87 7.38
C SER A 251 12.17 8.80 6.51
N VAL A 252 13.22 9.40 7.07
CA VAL A 252 14.17 10.21 6.33
C VAL A 252 15.59 9.82 6.76
N SER A 253 16.49 9.68 5.79
CA SER A 253 17.89 9.39 6.02
C SER A 253 18.78 10.51 5.50
N SER A 254 19.73 10.96 6.32
CA SER A 254 20.77 11.92 5.91
C SER A 254 21.85 11.28 5.01
N GLN A 255 21.85 9.95 4.89
CA GLN A 255 22.75 9.20 4.01
C GLN A 255 21.97 8.17 3.20
N ASP A 256 20.83 8.58 2.63
CA ASP A 256 19.93 7.64 1.94
C ASP A 256 20.63 6.87 0.80
N ARG A 257 21.66 7.43 0.17
CA ARG A 257 22.51 6.68 -0.78
C ARG A 257 23.00 5.33 -0.24
N TYR A 258 23.26 5.22 1.06
CA TYR A 258 23.77 4.02 1.71
C TYR A 258 22.79 3.38 2.68
N VAL A 259 22.04 4.16 3.46
CA VAL A 259 21.16 3.62 4.50
C VAL A 259 19.77 4.22 4.35
N SER A 260 18.76 3.40 4.07
CA SER A 260 17.35 3.80 4.15
C SER A 260 16.70 3.24 5.41
N ALA A 261 15.62 3.89 5.83
CA ALA A 261 14.71 3.39 6.85
C ALA A 261 13.30 3.31 6.27
N TYR A 262 12.55 2.25 6.59
CA TYR A 262 11.16 2.06 6.21
C TYR A 262 10.38 1.69 7.47
N SER A 263 9.46 2.57 7.87
CA SER A 263 8.84 2.51 9.19
C SER A 263 7.35 2.28 9.08
N SER A 264 6.80 1.50 9.99
CA SER A 264 5.37 1.19 10.02
C SER A 264 4.87 0.99 11.44
N ILE A 265 3.62 1.37 11.69
CA ILE A 265 2.88 1.16 12.94
C ILE A 265 1.66 0.28 12.70
N ASN A 266 1.20 -0.41 13.74
CA ASN A 266 -0.07 -1.11 13.68
C ASN A 266 -1.25 -0.13 13.81
N THR A 267 -2.44 -0.60 13.48
CA THR A 267 -3.68 0.21 13.54
C THR A 267 -3.96 0.78 14.93
N VAL A 268 -3.55 0.07 16.00
CA VAL A 268 -3.73 0.52 17.39
C VAL A 268 -2.75 1.65 17.76
N GLY A 269 -1.61 1.77 17.05
CA GLY A 269 -0.61 2.79 17.33
C GLY A 269 0.25 2.50 18.57
N ASP A 270 0.35 1.25 19.01
CA ASP A 270 1.14 0.83 20.19
C ASP A 270 2.41 0.03 19.84
N SER A 271 2.60 -0.27 18.55
CA SER A 271 3.77 -0.99 18.05
C SER A 271 4.27 -0.38 16.76
N MET A 272 5.59 -0.20 16.68
CA MET A 272 6.29 0.28 15.50
C MET A 272 7.35 -0.75 15.08
N THR A 273 7.54 -0.91 13.78
CA THR A 273 8.72 -1.57 13.22
C THR A 273 9.47 -0.59 12.34
N VAL A 274 10.76 -0.42 12.60
CA VAL A 274 11.68 0.34 11.75
C VAL A 274 12.58 -0.67 11.03
N ILE A 275 12.45 -0.77 9.72
CA ILE A 275 13.33 -1.60 8.89
C ILE A 275 14.44 -0.71 8.33
N LEU A 276 15.69 -1.01 8.70
CA LEU A 276 16.89 -0.32 8.25
C LEU A 276 17.59 -1.16 7.19
N VAL A 277 17.98 -0.54 6.08
CA VAL A 277 18.63 -1.22 4.95
C VAL A 277 19.98 -0.56 4.68
N ASN A 278 21.08 -1.25 4.97
CA ASN A 278 22.44 -0.80 4.62
C ASN A 278 22.86 -1.38 3.26
N ARG A 279 22.89 -0.52 2.25
CA ARG A 279 23.32 -0.77 0.88
C ARG A 279 24.81 -0.59 0.64
N SER A 280 25.59 -0.25 1.67
CA SER A 280 27.04 -0.23 1.51
C SER A 280 27.55 -1.65 1.24
N LEU A 281 28.31 -1.81 0.16
CA LEU A 281 28.82 -3.11 -0.28
C LEU A 281 29.84 -3.71 0.70
N THR A 282 30.58 -2.86 1.41
CA THR A 282 31.73 -3.29 2.23
C THR A 282 31.74 -2.70 3.63
N ALA A 283 31.11 -1.54 3.87
CA ALA A 283 31.21 -0.85 5.14
C ALA A 283 30.00 -1.13 6.04
N SER A 284 30.29 -1.45 7.31
CA SER A 284 29.29 -1.29 8.38
C SER A 284 28.96 0.19 8.54
N LYS A 285 27.70 0.49 8.90
CA LYS A 285 27.20 1.85 9.10
C LYS A 285 26.65 2.01 10.52
N ASN A 286 27.32 2.81 11.34
CA ASN A 286 26.78 3.23 12.63
C ASN A 286 25.68 4.26 12.40
N THR A 287 24.45 3.90 12.75
CA THR A 287 23.24 4.65 12.42
C THR A 287 22.52 5.02 13.71
N THR A 288 22.16 6.29 13.85
CA THR A 288 21.29 6.76 14.93
C THR A 288 19.91 7.04 14.35
N VAL A 289 18.89 6.44 14.96
CA VAL A 289 17.49 6.61 14.59
C VAL A 289 16.79 7.40 15.69
N ASN A 290 16.22 8.54 15.32
CA ASN A 290 15.43 9.37 16.21
C ASN A 290 13.94 9.19 15.88
N LEU A 291 13.13 8.93 16.89
CA LEU A 291 11.69 8.66 16.73
C LEU A 291 10.90 9.91 17.11
N ALA A 292 10.20 10.48 16.13
CA ALA A 292 9.29 11.61 16.33
C ALA A 292 7.83 11.14 16.23
N GLY A 293 6.94 11.71 17.04
CA GLY A 293 5.50 11.40 17.03
C GLY A 293 5.12 10.00 17.55
N PHE A 294 6.07 9.22 18.06
CA PHE A 294 5.84 7.90 18.65
C PHE A 294 6.72 7.72 19.89
N GLY A 295 6.12 7.66 21.06
CA GLY A 295 6.81 7.56 22.35
C GLY A 295 7.21 6.13 22.64
N VAL A 296 8.51 5.91 22.86
CA VAL A 296 9.09 4.62 23.18
C VAL A 296 9.78 4.72 24.53
N THR A 297 9.38 3.85 25.46
CA THR A 297 9.99 3.78 26.78
C THR A 297 11.46 3.38 26.68
N ASN A 298 12.31 3.92 27.56
CA ASN A 298 13.70 3.48 27.64
C ASN A 298 13.76 1.98 27.93
N GLY A 299 14.60 1.25 27.22
CA GLY A 299 14.68 -0.20 27.38
C GLY A 299 15.40 -0.91 26.24
N SER A 300 15.39 -2.24 26.30
CA SER A 300 15.98 -3.10 25.29
C SER A 300 14.89 -3.67 24.37
N TYR A 301 15.08 -3.52 23.07
CA TYR A 301 14.09 -3.91 22.06
C TYR A 301 14.68 -4.93 21.09
N LYS A 302 13.83 -5.87 20.64
CA LYS A 302 14.24 -6.95 19.76
C LYS A 302 14.63 -6.40 18.39
N THR A 303 15.73 -6.91 17.84
CA THR A 303 16.12 -6.70 16.45
C THR A 303 16.21 -8.03 15.72
N LEU A 304 15.90 -8.01 14.43
CA LEU A 304 16.00 -9.14 13.52
C LEU A 304 16.75 -8.70 12.28
N SER A 305 17.85 -9.38 11.96
CA SER A 305 18.71 -8.97 10.85
C SER A 305 18.97 -10.10 9.86
N ILE A 306 19.06 -9.71 8.59
CA ILE A 306 19.50 -10.53 7.46
C ILE A 306 20.82 -9.92 6.98
N ASN A 307 21.89 -10.71 7.00
CA ASN A 307 23.21 -10.40 6.46
C ASN A 307 24.08 -11.66 6.40
N GLN A 308 25.14 -11.62 5.59
CA GLN A 308 26.07 -12.73 5.38
C GLN A 308 25.35 -14.02 4.95
N LEU A 309 24.34 -13.90 4.09
CA LEU A 309 23.66 -15.03 3.48
C LEU A 309 24.62 -15.86 2.61
N PRO A 310 24.51 -17.20 2.61
CA PRO A 310 25.24 -18.07 1.69
C PRO A 310 24.66 -17.97 0.26
N SER A 311 25.27 -18.66 -0.69
CA SER A 311 24.80 -18.69 -2.09
C SER A 311 23.52 -19.50 -2.30
N THR A 312 23.15 -20.38 -1.37
CA THR A 312 21.93 -21.20 -1.41
C THR A 312 20.80 -20.55 -0.64
N GLU A 313 19.55 -20.89 -0.99
CA GLU A 313 18.39 -20.45 -0.20
C GLU A 313 18.47 -20.94 1.25
N THR A 314 18.19 -20.04 2.19
CA THR A 314 18.22 -20.32 3.64
C THR A 314 16.82 -20.39 4.24
N PHE A 315 15.82 -19.77 3.60
CA PHE A 315 14.46 -19.80 4.09
C PHE A 315 13.82 -21.14 3.74
N VAL A 316 13.55 -21.94 4.77
CA VAL A 316 12.73 -23.16 4.66
C VAL A 316 11.37 -22.94 5.31
N SER A 317 11.34 -22.27 6.47
CA SER A 317 10.13 -21.96 7.21
C SER A 317 10.33 -20.78 8.17
N ASN A 318 9.27 -20.37 8.88
CA ASN A 318 9.38 -19.34 9.92
C ASN A 318 10.32 -19.72 11.08
N THR A 319 10.51 -21.01 11.32
CA THR A 319 11.39 -21.51 12.40
C THR A 319 12.76 -21.95 11.88
N THR A 320 12.94 -22.03 10.56
CA THR A 320 14.18 -22.47 9.92
C THR A 320 14.51 -21.48 8.80
N ASN A 321 15.29 -20.46 9.16
CA ASN A 321 15.72 -19.36 8.30
C ASN A 321 17.02 -18.72 8.85
N ALA A 322 17.56 -17.74 8.13
CA ALA A 322 18.80 -17.05 8.45
C ALA A 322 18.63 -15.78 9.31
N LEU A 323 17.44 -15.53 9.88
CA LEU A 323 17.23 -14.35 10.72
C LEU A 323 18.07 -14.42 12.00
N LYS A 324 18.94 -13.43 12.17
CA LYS A 324 19.75 -13.25 13.39
C LYS A 324 19.00 -12.34 14.36
N SER A 325 18.65 -12.87 15.53
CA SER A 325 18.00 -12.10 16.60
C SER A 325 19.02 -11.45 17.50
N SER A 326 18.79 -10.19 17.86
CA SER A 326 19.56 -9.46 18.87
C SER A 326 18.68 -8.44 19.58
N THR A 327 19.29 -7.48 20.26
CA THR A 327 18.59 -6.35 20.88
C THR A 327 19.30 -5.03 20.63
N VAL A 328 18.56 -3.93 20.76
CA VAL A 328 19.09 -2.57 20.75
C VAL A 328 18.53 -1.80 21.94
N SER A 329 19.38 -1.02 22.59
CA SER A 329 18.96 -0.13 23.67
C SER A 329 18.36 1.15 23.09
N VAL A 330 17.12 1.46 23.48
CA VAL A 330 16.45 2.72 23.21
C VAL A 330 16.54 3.60 24.45
N THR A 331 16.92 4.86 24.27
CA THR A 331 16.96 5.86 25.33
C THR A 331 16.55 7.21 24.77
N GLY A 332 15.61 7.88 25.42
CA GLY A 332 15.15 9.20 25.00
C GLY A 332 14.57 9.22 23.59
N ASN A 333 13.73 8.24 23.24
CA ASN A 333 13.12 8.12 21.91
C ASN A 333 14.13 7.96 20.76
N SER A 334 15.34 7.50 21.06
CA SER A 334 16.41 7.33 20.09
C SER A 334 17.15 6.02 20.35
N PHE A 335 17.75 5.47 19.30
CA PHE A 335 18.68 4.36 19.41
C PHE A 335 19.80 4.48 18.38
N THR A 336 20.96 3.95 18.74
CA THR A 336 22.11 3.83 17.84
C THR A 336 22.47 2.37 17.65
N MET A 337 22.73 1.95 16.42
CA MET A 337 23.18 0.59 16.13
C MET A 337 24.15 0.54 14.94
N SER A 338 25.01 -0.48 14.93
CA SER A 338 25.88 -0.77 13.79
C SER A 338 25.15 -1.70 12.81
N LEU A 339 24.97 -1.26 11.57
CA LEU A 339 24.37 -2.05 10.50
C LEU A 339 25.47 -2.67 9.65
N PRO A 340 25.64 -4.01 9.61
CA PRO A 340 26.62 -4.65 8.75
C PRO A 340 26.46 -4.23 7.28
N ALA A 341 27.54 -4.31 6.50
CA ALA A 341 27.46 -4.15 5.05
C ALA A 341 26.43 -5.12 4.45
N LEU A 342 25.72 -4.67 3.41
CA LEU A 342 24.65 -5.44 2.76
C LEU A 342 23.69 -6.12 3.75
N SER A 343 23.03 -5.33 4.59
CA SER A 343 22.13 -5.86 5.61
C SER A 343 20.75 -5.22 5.59
N THR A 344 19.74 -6.00 6.00
CA THR A 344 18.41 -5.49 6.37
C THR A 344 18.16 -5.84 7.83
N THR A 345 17.79 -4.86 8.65
CA THR A 345 17.52 -5.06 10.08
C THR A 345 16.18 -4.44 10.47
N ALA A 346 15.26 -5.25 10.99
CA ALA A 346 14.02 -4.79 11.61
C ALA A 346 14.24 -4.56 13.10
N VAL A 347 13.88 -3.36 13.58
CA VAL A 347 13.83 -3.01 15.01
C VAL A 347 12.37 -2.99 15.42
N ILE A 348 12.00 -3.85 16.37
CA ILE A 348 10.60 -4.04 16.80
C ILE A 348 10.39 -3.28 18.11
N LEU A 349 9.64 -2.19 18.01
CA LEU A 349 9.40 -1.24 19.09
C LEU A 349 7.98 -1.42 19.65
N LYS A 350 7.87 -1.18 20.96
CA LYS A 350 6.60 -0.99 21.67
C LYS A 350 6.60 0.42 22.23
N GLY A 351 5.49 1.10 22.06
CA GLY A 351 5.35 2.50 22.37
C GLY A 351 3.91 2.95 22.23
N GLN A 352 3.71 4.24 22.00
CA GLN A 352 2.39 4.85 21.83
C GLN A 352 2.53 6.03 20.87
N LEU A 353 1.55 6.27 20.02
CA LEU A 353 1.52 7.52 19.25
C LEU A 353 1.47 8.71 20.20
N ILE A 354 2.36 9.67 19.99
CA ILE A 354 2.31 10.95 20.70
C ILE A 354 1.55 11.88 19.77
N THR A 355 0.24 11.91 19.91
CA THR A 355 -0.55 13.00 19.33
C THR A 355 -0.32 14.25 20.18
N GLY A 356 -0.23 15.43 19.58
CA GLY A 356 -0.15 16.70 20.32
C GLY A 356 -1.44 17.05 21.09
N ILE A 357 -2.38 16.11 21.13
CA ILE A 357 -3.59 16.13 21.91
C ILE A 357 -3.29 15.19 23.08
N ASN A 358 -3.29 15.72 24.30
CA ASN A 358 -3.38 14.82 25.46
C ASN A 358 -4.67 14.03 25.29
N GLU A 359 -4.57 12.77 24.86
CA GLU A 359 -5.65 11.83 25.11
C GLU A 359 -5.78 11.77 26.63
N ILE A 360 -6.84 12.41 27.14
CA ILE A 360 -7.39 12.03 28.44
C ILE A 360 -7.65 10.52 28.26
N PRO A 361 -7.02 9.64 29.05
CA PRO A 361 -7.24 8.21 28.92
C PRO A 361 -8.75 7.98 28.81
N ASP A 362 -9.20 7.41 27.69
CA ASP A 362 -10.58 6.94 27.59
C ASP A 362 -10.67 5.82 28.63
N ASP A 363 -11.12 6.18 29.84
CA ASP A 363 -11.64 5.21 30.81
C ASP A 363 -12.96 4.71 30.21
N VAL A 364 -12.81 3.78 29.24
CA VAL A 364 -13.91 3.15 28.53
C VAL A 364 -14.78 2.47 29.57
N LEU A 365 -15.98 3.01 29.75
CA LEU A 365 -17.02 2.40 30.56
C LEU A 365 -17.39 1.05 29.94
N LYS A 366 -17.35 -0.03 30.73
CA LYS A 366 -17.83 -1.35 30.26
C LYS A 366 -19.35 -1.45 30.47
N ALA A 367 -20.10 -1.46 29.37
CA ALA A 367 -21.55 -1.62 29.39
C ALA A 367 -22.05 -2.59 28.32
N THR A 368 -23.19 -3.23 28.57
CA THR A 368 -23.89 -4.14 27.64
C THR A 368 -25.29 -3.62 27.34
N LEU A 369 -25.68 -3.56 26.07
CA LEU A 369 -27.01 -3.13 25.64
C LEU A 369 -27.85 -4.33 25.19
N TYR A 370 -29.04 -4.51 25.76
CA TYR A 370 -29.91 -5.64 25.45
C TYR A 370 -31.41 -5.36 25.74
N PRO A 371 -32.34 -5.94 24.96
CA PRO A 371 -32.08 -6.54 23.66
C PRO A 371 -31.63 -5.47 22.66
N ASN A 372 -30.90 -5.87 21.63
CA ASN A 372 -30.53 -5.01 20.52
C ASN A 372 -30.27 -5.91 19.29
N PRO A 373 -31.18 -5.95 18.29
CA PRO A 373 -32.30 -5.02 18.07
C PRO A 373 -33.44 -5.08 19.11
N VAL A 374 -34.18 -3.99 19.26
CA VAL A 374 -35.30 -3.82 20.20
C VAL A 374 -36.63 -3.92 19.46
N GLU A 375 -37.41 -4.98 19.71
CA GLU A 375 -38.78 -5.09 19.20
C GLU A 375 -39.81 -4.50 20.19
N GLY A 376 -39.55 -4.64 21.49
CA GLY A 376 -40.46 -4.23 22.55
C GLY A 376 -40.41 -2.74 22.96
N GLU A 377 -41.09 -2.44 24.06
CA GLU A 377 -41.22 -1.08 24.61
C GLU A 377 -39.96 -0.57 25.31
N ASN A 378 -39.02 -1.46 25.68
CA ASN A 378 -37.86 -1.11 26.50
C ASN A 378 -36.58 -1.83 26.04
N ALA A 379 -35.45 -1.18 26.30
CA ALA A 379 -34.10 -1.76 26.24
C ALA A 379 -33.33 -1.44 27.52
N PHE A 380 -32.27 -2.19 27.79
CA PHE A 380 -31.52 -2.12 29.03
C PHE A 380 -30.03 -2.00 28.78
N ILE A 381 -29.36 -1.24 29.64
CA ILE A 381 -27.91 -1.12 29.66
C ILE A 381 -27.40 -1.66 30.99
N GLY A 382 -26.69 -2.78 30.94
CA GLY A 382 -26.01 -3.35 32.11
C GLY A 382 -24.66 -2.68 32.33
N ILE A 383 -24.42 -2.19 33.55
CA ILE A 383 -23.16 -1.55 33.99
C ILE A 383 -22.61 -2.22 35.26
N SER A 384 -22.93 -3.50 35.49
CA SER A 384 -22.85 -4.21 36.78
C SER A 384 -21.48 -4.22 37.49
N ASN A 385 -20.39 -3.81 36.82
CA ASN A 385 -19.04 -3.75 37.39
C ASN A 385 -18.49 -2.32 37.53
N GLU A 386 -19.33 -1.29 37.36
CA GLU A 386 -18.91 0.11 37.24
C GLU A 386 -19.61 0.98 38.29
N LYS A 387 -18.82 1.61 39.16
CA LYS A 387 -19.32 2.62 40.11
C LYS A 387 -19.37 3.97 39.42
N LEU A 388 -20.52 4.32 38.87
CA LEU A 388 -20.74 5.59 38.16
C LEU A 388 -21.57 6.55 39.01
N SER A 389 -21.13 7.81 39.05
CA SER A 389 -21.89 8.93 39.61
C SER A 389 -22.36 9.85 38.48
N ASP A 390 -23.60 10.32 38.57
CA ASP A 390 -24.18 11.31 37.68
C ASP A 390 -24.04 10.92 36.21
N LEU A 391 -24.77 9.86 35.83
CA LEU A 391 -24.70 9.26 34.50
C LEU A 391 -25.72 9.92 33.55
N LYS A 392 -25.23 10.39 32.41
CA LYS A 392 -26.05 10.88 31.29
C LYS A 392 -26.10 9.83 30.18
N VAL A 393 -27.31 9.55 29.72
CA VAL A 393 -27.60 8.68 28.57
C VAL A 393 -28.23 9.51 27.46
N GLU A 394 -27.72 9.38 26.24
CA GLU A 394 -28.22 10.08 25.05
C GLU A 394 -28.34 9.13 23.88
N LEU A 395 -29.45 9.21 23.12
CA LEU A 395 -29.58 8.56 21.82
C LEU A 395 -29.59 9.61 20.72
N PHE A 396 -28.79 9.37 19.69
CA PHE A 396 -28.66 10.19 18.50
C PHE A 396 -29.22 9.43 17.30
N ASN A 397 -30.02 10.07 16.46
CA ASN A 397 -30.36 9.52 15.16
C ASN A 397 -29.15 9.60 14.20
N MET A 398 -29.28 9.03 12.99
CA MET A 398 -28.20 9.04 11.99
C MET A 398 -27.83 10.43 11.45
N LEU A 399 -28.64 11.46 11.72
CA LEU A 399 -28.34 12.86 11.40
C LEU A 399 -27.60 13.58 12.54
N GLY A 400 -27.35 12.90 13.67
CA GLY A 400 -26.68 13.47 14.85
C GLY A 400 -27.62 14.23 15.79
N GLU A 401 -28.93 14.14 15.61
CA GLU A 401 -29.91 14.81 16.48
C GLU A 401 -30.23 13.94 17.70
N VAL A 402 -30.31 14.55 18.89
CA VAL A 402 -30.66 13.85 20.13
C VAL A 402 -32.16 13.54 20.14
N VAL A 403 -32.51 12.26 20.14
CA VAL A 403 -33.91 11.78 20.17
C VAL A 403 -34.36 11.31 21.56
N TYR A 404 -33.40 11.06 22.46
CA TYR A 404 -33.64 10.76 23.87
C TYR A 404 -32.46 11.22 24.70
N SER A 405 -32.72 11.81 25.86
CA SER A 405 -31.68 12.21 26.82
C SER A 405 -32.20 12.04 28.24
N ARG A 406 -31.41 11.43 29.11
CA ARG A 406 -31.73 11.31 30.54
C ARG A 406 -30.48 11.39 31.39
N ILE A 407 -30.60 12.09 32.51
CA ILE A 407 -29.55 12.21 33.54
C ILE A 407 -30.00 11.46 34.78
N TYR A 408 -29.14 10.59 35.29
CA TYR A 408 -29.30 9.83 36.52
C TYR A 408 -28.36 10.41 37.56
N THR A 409 -28.88 11.21 38.49
CA THR A 409 -28.10 11.83 39.57
C THR A 409 -27.82 10.85 40.71
N GLY A 410 -26.63 10.91 41.30
CA GLY A 410 -26.17 9.96 42.33
C GLY A 410 -25.54 8.70 41.73
N THR A 411 -25.41 7.64 42.55
CA THR A 411 -24.83 6.37 42.08
C THR A 411 -25.81 5.63 41.18
N ALA A 412 -25.42 5.37 39.93
CA ALA A 412 -26.25 4.64 38.98
C ALA A 412 -26.44 3.17 39.44
N GLY A 413 -27.67 2.66 39.31
CA GLY A 413 -27.96 1.24 39.51
C GLY A 413 -27.29 0.36 38.45
N PRO A 414 -27.16 -0.96 38.68
CA PRO A 414 -26.43 -1.85 37.78
C PRO A 414 -27.06 -2.02 36.39
N VAL A 415 -28.32 -1.58 36.23
CA VAL A 415 -29.08 -1.64 34.98
C VAL A 415 -29.80 -0.31 34.77
N ILE A 416 -29.74 0.19 33.55
CA ILE A 416 -30.41 1.43 33.12
C ILE A 416 -31.45 1.08 32.07
N GLU A 417 -32.67 1.54 32.26
CA GLU A 417 -33.76 1.33 31.32
C GLU A 417 -33.86 2.48 30.30
N ILE A 418 -34.07 2.12 29.04
CA ILE A 418 -34.28 3.00 27.91
C ILE A 418 -35.71 2.80 27.42
N PRO A 419 -36.62 3.79 27.58
CA PRO A 419 -37.98 3.69 27.08
C PRO A 419 -37.96 3.83 25.56
N CYS A 420 -38.23 2.74 24.87
CA CYS A 420 -38.17 2.62 23.41
C CYS A 420 -39.52 2.90 22.74
N GLY A 421 -40.63 2.88 23.49
CA GLY A 421 -41.97 3.24 22.98
C GLY A 421 -42.08 4.65 22.41
N ILE A 422 -41.21 5.56 22.85
CA ILE A 422 -41.17 6.96 22.39
C ILE A 422 -40.22 7.18 21.20
N ILE A 423 -39.49 6.13 20.78
CA ILE A 423 -38.45 6.20 19.74
C ILE A 423 -38.98 5.53 18.47
N LYS A 424 -38.85 6.21 17.32
CA LYS A 424 -39.27 5.65 16.02
C LYS A 424 -38.38 4.48 15.60
N GLN A 425 -38.89 3.61 14.73
CA GLN A 425 -38.08 2.56 14.10
C GLN A 425 -36.88 3.15 13.37
N GLY A 426 -35.70 2.55 13.52
CA GLY A 426 -34.47 3.06 12.93
C GLY A 426 -33.19 2.64 13.65
N VAL A 427 -32.07 3.16 13.14
CA VAL A 427 -30.73 2.98 13.71
C VAL A 427 -30.30 4.26 14.41
N TYR A 428 -29.74 4.11 15.60
CA TYR A 428 -29.31 5.17 16.49
C TYR A 428 -27.92 4.88 17.04
N ILE A 429 -27.25 5.92 17.55
CA ILE A 429 -26.07 5.80 18.40
C ILE A 429 -26.50 6.13 19.82
N ILE A 430 -26.18 5.27 20.78
CA ILE A 430 -26.39 5.53 22.20
C ILE A 430 -25.06 5.88 22.86
N ASN A 431 -25.03 6.96 23.64
CA ASN A 431 -23.88 7.42 24.40
C ASN A 431 -24.18 7.45 25.89
N LEU A 432 -23.23 6.98 26.68
CA LEU A 432 -23.18 7.10 28.14
C LEU A 432 -21.99 7.98 28.49
N SER A 433 -22.22 8.92 29.40
CA SER A 433 -21.15 9.74 30.00
C SER A 433 -21.43 9.91 31.49
N SER A 434 -20.38 9.94 32.31
CA SER A 434 -20.50 10.04 33.77
C SER A 434 -19.66 11.19 34.31
N ALA A 435 -19.99 11.71 35.49
CA ALA A 435 -19.25 12.83 36.09
C ALA A 435 -17.80 12.48 36.45
N ASN A 436 -17.47 11.20 36.63
CA ASN A 436 -16.09 10.74 36.82
C ASN A 436 -15.31 10.55 35.51
N GLY A 437 -15.86 10.99 34.36
CA GLY A 437 -15.17 11.04 33.07
C GLY A 437 -15.32 9.80 32.21
N LYS A 438 -15.93 8.71 32.71
CA LYS A 438 -16.10 7.48 31.93
C LYS A 438 -17.16 7.63 30.84
N LYS A 439 -16.87 7.08 29.66
CA LYS A 439 -17.75 7.13 28.49
C LYS A 439 -17.91 5.76 27.83
N TRP A 440 -19.07 5.51 27.25
CA TRP A 440 -19.36 4.33 26.43
C TRP A 440 -20.31 4.72 25.31
N ASN A 441 -20.17 4.09 24.15
CA ASN A 441 -21.14 4.22 23.07
C ASN A 441 -21.40 2.87 22.39
N SER A 442 -22.56 2.76 21.76
CA SER A 442 -22.92 1.59 20.95
C SER A 442 -23.96 1.92 19.90
N ARG A 443 -24.11 1.03 18.92
CA ARG A 443 -25.20 1.08 17.94
C ARG A 443 -26.47 0.54 18.60
N PHE A 444 -27.57 1.27 18.48
CA PHE A 444 -28.89 0.91 18.99
C PHE A 444 -29.87 0.78 17.81
N VAL A 445 -30.61 -0.31 17.73
CA VAL A 445 -31.54 -0.58 16.61
C VAL A 445 -32.95 -0.79 17.18
N LYS A 446 -33.89 0.10 16.83
CA LYS A 446 -35.32 -0.06 17.10
C LYS A 446 -35.99 -0.66 15.87
N LEU A 447 -36.55 -1.86 16.00
CA LEU A 447 -37.28 -2.53 14.94
C LEU A 447 -38.71 -2.01 14.80
#